data_AF-A0A5A7ZD62-F1
#
_entry.id   AF-A0A5A7ZD62-F1
#
_cell.length_a   1.000
_cell.length_b   1.000
_cell.length_c   1.000
_cell.angle_alpha   90.00
_cell.angle_beta   90.00
_cell.angle_gamma   90.00
#
_symmetry.space_group_name_H-M   'P 1'
#
loop_
_entity.id
_entity.type
_entity.pdbx_description
1 polymer ?
#
loop_
_entity_poly.entity_id
_entity_poly.type
_entity_poly.pdbx_seq_one_letter_code
_entity_poly.pdbx_strand_id
1 'polypeptide(L)'
;MPETSYAPCGELSLAYQMFGAGPVDLVFVGAMVSHIELLWTMPEFKSFFDQLGTFCRVLLFDKAGVGLSDPVPQVRTLDDRVAEIEAVMDAAGFERAAIFGMSEGGAQAIYFAAKRPQRTRALIVFGSFAYLSGGGWDELLGDPEALTAQVALELGTKYAPSLEQIRRLQAFANAARSQWGSGASAKALTPSVRSQRQLAMFERMASSPGMARATMESNLRIDLRSVLPALAVPTLVTHASHDGVPVQCGRYLADHIPGARYVEVDGVDHAPWLAEPDTMLTEIEEFLTGGHGVASPVHRALRTVLFTDIVSSTERAATVGDERWRAVIVRFGEINAELVQRFGGAVVKSTGDGHLATFDGPTQAIHCAEALHTDAELLGIEIRAGIHTGECELLETDIAGIAVHIAARIMAQAGAGEIIVSRTVRDLVVGSGTSFADRGTVELRGVPGSWQLLAVCRHGARPDSAEAQLASTPTPGPGVTMHRTDRAVAVLARHAPWMLRGMARLAR
;
A
#
# COMPACT_ATOMS: atom_id res chain seq x y z
N MET A 1 5.79 -6.62 11.15
CA MET A 1 7.20 -6.40 10.77
C MET A 1 7.85 -7.78 10.72
N PRO A 2 8.67 -8.07 9.71
CA PRO A 2 9.42 -9.33 9.62
C PRO A 2 10.42 -9.50 10.77
N GLU A 3 10.83 -10.74 11.04
CA GLU A 3 11.84 -11.04 12.06
C GLU A 3 13.25 -10.74 11.55
N THR A 4 14.05 -10.08 12.39
CA THR A 4 15.45 -9.74 12.09
C THR A 4 16.37 -10.92 12.44
N SER A 5 17.18 -11.33 11.46
CA SER A 5 18.21 -12.38 11.59
C SER A 5 19.58 -11.83 11.21
N TYR A 6 20.66 -12.60 11.45
CA TYR A 6 22.02 -12.20 11.13
C TYR A 6 22.72 -13.24 10.25
N ALA A 7 23.30 -12.79 9.14
CA ALA A 7 24.09 -13.61 8.24
C ALA A 7 25.60 -13.42 8.53
N PRO A 8 26.40 -14.49 8.63
CA PRO A 8 27.84 -14.37 8.80
C PRO A 8 28.52 -13.96 7.49
N CYS A 9 29.35 -12.92 7.54
CA CYS A 9 30.17 -12.45 6.42
C CYS A 9 31.62 -12.28 6.87
N GLY A 10 32.36 -13.38 6.87
CA GLY A 10 33.65 -13.46 7.56
C GLY A 10 33.45 -13.31 9.07
N GLU A 11 34.13 -12.35 9.69
CA GLU A 11 34.01 -12.04 11.12
C GLU A 11 32.84 -11.09 11.44
N LEU A 12 32.05 -10.67 10.44
CA LEU A 12 30.94 -9.75 10.62
C LEU A 12 29.59 -10.45 10.63
N SER A 13 28.65 -9.85 11.35
CA SER A 13 27.22 -10.18 11.35
C SER A 13 26.43 -9.13 10.58
N LEU A 14 25.76 -9.55 9.50
CA LEU A 14 24.90 -8.70 8.69
C LEU A 14 23.44 -8.91 9.08
N ALA A 15 22.80 -7.87 9.62
CA ALA A 15 21.38 -7.88 9.94
C ALA A 15 20.56 -7.92 8.65
N TYR A 16 19.63 -8.86 8.56
CA TYR A 16 18.72 -9.01 7.42
C TYR A 16 17.33 -9.47 7.86
N GLN A 17 16.36 -9.26 6.98
CA GLN A 17 14.98 -9.68 7.11
C GLN A 17 14.52 -10.36 5.84
N MET A 18 13.64 -11.35 5.99
CA MET A 18 12.98 -12.02 4.87
C MET A 18 11.47 -11.92 5.01
N PHE A 19 10.79 -11.66 3.90
CA PHE A 19 9.33 -11.58 3.85
C PHE A 19 8.82 -11.76 2.41
N GLY A 20 7.50 -11.81 2.27
CA GLY A 20 6.85 -12.10 0.99
C GLY A 20 6.76 -13.60 0.71
N ALA A 21 5.84 -13.94 -0.19
CA ALA A 21 5.54 -15.32 -0.56
C ALA A 21 5.54 -15.52 -2.08
N GLY A 22 5.98 -14.51 -2.83
CA GLY A 22 5.99 -14.57 -4.28
C GLY A 22 7.08 -15.48 -4.85
N PRO A 23 6.95 -15.89 -6.13
CA PRO A 23 7.83 -16.89 -6.74
C PRO A 23 9.21 -16.37 -7.14
N VAL A 24 9.47 -15.06 -7.07
CA VAL A 24 10.75 -14.45 -7.46
C VAL A 24 11.57 -14.09 -6.23
N ASP A 25 12.75 -14.69 -6.08
CA ASP A 25 13.72 -14.25 -5.07
C ASP A 25 14.30 -12.88 -5.44
N LEU A 26 14.22 -11.93 -4.51
CA LEU A 26 14.70 -10.56 -4.69
C LEU A 26 15.55 -10.12 -3.50
N VAL A 27 16.73 -9.56 -3.76
CA VAL A 27 17.57 -8.90 -2.76
C VAL A 27 17.47 -7.39 -2.95
N PHE A 28 17.01 -6.68 -1.92
CA PHE A 28 17.01 -5.23 -1.89
C PHE A 28 18.31 -4.71 -1.25
N VAL A 29 19.10 -3.99 -2.04
CA VAL A 29 20.34 -3.33 -1.61
C VAL A 29 20.03 -1.87 -1.34
N GLY A 30 19.99 -1.52 -0.05
CA GLY A 30 19.58 -0.20 0.42
C GLY A 30 20.50 0.96 0.01
N ALA A 31 20.01 2.18 0.25
CA ALA A 31 20.71 3.42 -0.05
C ALA A 31 21.98 3.63 0.81
N MET A 32 22.55 4.84 0.76
CA MET A 32 23.77 5.19 1.51
C MET A 32 23.73 4.77 2.98
N VAL A 33 22.55 4.93 3.58
CA VAL A 33 22.22 4.47 4.91
C VAL A 33 20.87 3.76 4.88
N SER A 34 20.67 2.82 5.79
CA SER A 34 19.44 2.05 5.95
C SER A 34 19.29 1.65 7.42
N HIS A 35 18.08 1.26 7.79
CA HIS A 35 17.82 0.62 9.06
C HIS A 35 16.61 -0.29 8.89
N ILE A 36 16.85 -1.61 8.82
CA ILE A 36 15.83 -2.57 8.37
C ILE A 36 14.59 -2.65 9.26
N GLU A 37 14.68 -2.32 10.55
CA GLU A 37 13.48 -2.24 11.42
C GLU A 37 12.78 -0.88 11.35
N LEU A 38 13.53 0.21 11.37
CA LEU A 38 12.96 1.56 11.47
C LEU A 38 12.19 1.96 10.21
N LEU A 39 12.60 1.47 9.04
CA LEU A 39 11.90 1.74 7.78
C LEU A 39 10.44 1.26 7.79
N TRP A 40 10.12 0.18 8.51
CA TRP A 40 8.74 -0.32 8.65
C TRP A 40 7.81 0.61 9.43
N THR A 41 8.36 1.61 10.12
CA THR A 41 7.54 2.65 10.78
C THR A 41 6.97 3.67 9.79
N MET A 42 7.47 3.68 8.54
CA MET A 42 6.93 4.49 7.45
C MET A 42 5.81 3.71 6.74
N PRO A 43 4.55 4.21 6.74
CA PRO A 43 3.43 3.53 6.08
C PRO A 43 3.67 3.29 4.59
N GLU A 44 4.32 4.22 3.90
CA GLU A 44 4.61 4.16 2.47
C GLU A 44 5.61 3.04 2.16
N PHE A 45 6.68 2.93 2.95
CA PHE A 45 7.65 1.82 2.85
C PHE A 45 6.95 0.48 3.09
N LYS A 46 6.15 0.39 4.16
CA LYS A 46 5.41 -0.84 4.48
C LYS A 46 4.50 -1.25 3.32
N SER A 47 3.70 -0.33 2.80
CA SER A 47 2.76 -0.60 1.70
C SER A 47 3.50 -1.08 0.44
N PHE A 48 4.59 -0.41 0.07
CA PHE A 48 5.38 -0.78 -1.10
C PHE A 48 5.97 -2.19 -0.97
N PHE A 49 6.57 -2.50 0.18
CA PHE A 49 7.21 -3.80 0.39
C PHE A 49 6.23 -4.94 0.69
N ASP A 50 5.06 -4.66 1.26
CA ASP A 50 3.96 -5.63 1.34
C ASP A 50 3.51 -6.03 -0.08
N GLN A 51 3.30 -5.06 -0.97
CA GLN A 51 2.88 -5.31 -2.36
C GLN A 51 3.98 -6.01 -3.16
N LEU A 52 5.24 -5.57 -3.04
CA LEU A 52 6.39 -6.26 -3.64
C LEU A 52 6.47 -7.72 -3.17
N GLY A 53 6.18 -7.98 -1.89
CA GLY A 53 6.15 -9.31 -1.28
C GLY A 53 5.05 -10.24 -1.82
N THR A 54 4.07 -9.72 -2.57
CA THR A 54 3.02 -10.56 -3.18
C THR A 54 3.52 -11.34 -4.39
N PHE A 55 4.55 -10.83 -5.09
CA PHE A 55 5.16 -11.48 -6.25
C PHE A 55 6.67 -11.73 -6.09
N CYS A 56 7.29 -11.23 -5.01
CA CYS A 56 8.65 -11.57 -4.62
C CYS A 56 8.74 -12.22 -3.23
N ARG A 57 9.77 -13.04 -3.03
CA ARG A 57 10.34 -13.33 -1.71
C ARG A 57 11.52 -12.40 -1.51
N VAL A 58 11.35 -11.41 -0.65
CA VAL A 58 12.25 -10.26 -0.53
C VAL A 58 13.21 -10.49 0.64
N LEU A 59 14.50 -10.30 0.36
CA LEU A 59 15.56 -10.15 1.33
C LEU A 59 15.94 -8.68 1.42
N LEU A 60 15.85 -8.11 2.61
CA LEU A 60 16.28 -6.76 2.94
C LEU A 60 17.40 -6.86 3.98
N PHE A 61 18.49 -6.10 3.83
CA PHE A 61 19.59 -6.15 4.80
C PHE A 61 20.22 -4.78 5.03
N ASP A 62 20.82 -4.60 6.20
CA ASP A 62 21.72 -3.49 6.47
C ASP A 62 23.15 -3.93 6.12
N LYS A 63 23.87 -3.10 5.35
CA LYS A 63 25.27 -3.37 5.00
C LYS A 63 26.19 -3.10 6.20
N ALA A 64 27.40 -3.68 6.24
CA ALA A 64 28.29 -3.46 7.37
C ALA A 64 28.62 -1.96 7.56
N GLY A 65 28.60 -1.51 8.81
CA GLY A 65 28.73 -0.10 9.20
C GLY A 65 27.43 0.71 9.20
N VAL A 66 26.29 0.10 8.86
CA VAL A 66 24.99 0.75 8.74
C VAL A 66 23.93 -0.03 9.51
N GLY A 67 22.97 0.69 10.08
CA GLY A 67 21.78 0.14 10.73
C GLY A 67 22.12 -0.84 11.84
N LEU A 68 21.57 -2.05 11.73
CA LEU A 68 21.74 -3.12 12.73
C LEU A 68 22.92 -4.06 12.47
N SER A 69 23.64 -3.90 11.36
CA SER A 69 24.83 -4.71 11.05
C SER A 69 26.06 -4.25 11.82
N ASP A 70 27.04 -5.14 11.94
CA ASP A 70 28.25 -4.84 12.70
C ASP A 70 28.94 -3.54 12.23
N PRO A 71 29.43 -2.71 13.18
CA PRO A 71 30.17 -1.51 12.84
C PRO A 71 31.52 -1.87 12.21
N VAL A 72 31.96 -1.07 11.24
CA VAL A 72 33.29 -1.21 10.62
C VAL A 72 34.11 0.06 10.81
N PRO A 73 35.44 -0.04 10.93
CA PRO A 73 36.30 1.12 11.16
C PRO A 73 36.44 2.02 9.92
N GLN A 74 36.15 1.50 8.74
CA GLN A 74 36.26 2.19 7.45
C GLN A 74 35.22 1.67 6.47
N VAL A 75 34.89 2.49 5.46
CA VAL A 75 33.96 2.09 4.40
C VAL A 75 34.53 0.89 3.66
N ARG A 76 33.71 -0.12 3.46
CA ARG A 76 34.09 -1.33 2.75
C ARG A 76 34.15 -1.11 1.24
N THR A 77 35.04 -1.85 0.57
CA THR A 77 35.24 -1.78 -0.88
C THR A 77 34.06 -2.36 -1.65
N LEU A 78 33.96 -2.11 -2.96
CA LEU A 78 32.92 -2.75 -3.78
C LEU A 78 33.02 -4.28 -3.78
N ASP A 79 34.23 -4.85 -3.76
CA ASP A 79 34.40 -6.32 -3.66
C ASP A 79 33.92 -6.86 -2.31
N ASP A 80 34.09 -6.11 -1.23
CA ASP A 80 33.49 -6.46 0.06
C ASP A 80 31.96 -6.40 0.01
N ARG A 81 31.39 -5.37 -0.64
CA ARG A 81 29.92 -5.27 -0.79
C ARG A 81 29.37 -6.41 -1.63
N VAL A 82 30.12 -6.93 -2.60
CA VAL A 82 29.76 -8.16 -3.31
C VAL A 82 29.70 -9.33 -2.34
N ALA A 83 30.72 -9.51 -1.49
CA ALA A 83 30.74 -10.58 -0.49
C ALA A 83 29.60 -10.47 0.53
N GLU A 84 29.20 -9.26 0.92
CA GLU A 84 28.06 -9.04 1.81
C GLU A 84 26.72 -9.47 1.17
N ILE A 85 26.50 -9.12 -0.11
CA ILE A 85 25.32 -9.56 -0.86
C ILE A 85 25.32 -11.09 -1.00
N GLU A 86 26.46 -11.71 -1.31
CA GLU A 86 26.58 -13.17 -1.36
C GLU A 86 26.26 -13.82 0.00
N ALA A 87 26.78 -13.27 1.10
CA ALA A 87 26.57 -13.81 2.44
C ALA A 87 25.09 -13.81 2.86
N VAL A 88 24.36 -12.72 2.63
CA VAL A 88 22.92 -12.67 2.94
C VAL A 88 22.11 -13.56 2.00
N MET A 89 22.48 -13.66 0.72
CA MET A 89 21.87 -14.61 -0.21
C MET A 89 22.06 -16.05 0.24
N ASP A 90 23.27 -16.43 0.64
CA ASP A 90 23.58 -17.78 1.10
C ASP A 90 22.82 -18.12 2.40
N ALA A 91 22.75 -17.19 3.35
CA ALA A 91 21.98 -17.35 4.58
C ALA A 91 20.47 -17.51 4.33
N ALA A 92 19.94 -16.88 3.29
CA ALA A 92 18.54 -17.01 2.87
C ALA A 92 18.27 -18.19 1.93
N GLY A 93 19.31 -18.90 1.49
CA GLY A 93 19.21 -19.99 0.52
C GLY A 93 18.87 -19.51 -0.90
N PHE A 94 19.22 -18.29 -1.27
CA PHE A 94 19.02 -17.73 -2.60
C PHE A 94 20.20 -18.09 -3.50
N GLU A 95 20.06 -19.15 -4.30
CA GLU A 95 21.06 -19.52 -5.30
C GLU A 95 21.18 -18.45 -6.40
N ARG A 96 20.05 -17.88 -6.84
CA ARG A 96 19.98 -16.84 -7.86
C ARG A 96 18.79 -15.93 -7.61
N ALA A 97 19.01 -14.62 -7.56
CA ALA A 97 17.97 -13.64 -7.23
C ALA A 97 17.96 -12.43 -8.18
N ALA A 98 16.82 -11.74 -8.26
CA ALA A 98 16.80 -10.38 -8.77
C ALA A 98 17.48 -9.45 -7.75
N ILE A 99 18.34 -8.55 -8.21
CA ILE A 99 19.04 -7.62 -7.33
C ILE A 99 18.45 -6.23 -7.58
N PHE A 100 17.80 -5.67 -6.56
CA PHE A 100 17.22 -4.34 -6.61
C PHE A 100 18.05 -3.38 -5.76
N GLY A 101 18.84 -2.53 -6.41
CA GLY A 101 19.65 -1.53 -5.74
C GLY A 101 19.06 -0.12 -5.81
N MET A 102 19.10 0.58 -4.68
CA MET A 102 18.65 1.98 -4.56
C MET A 102 19.84 2.89 -4.25
N SER A 103 19.95 4.04 -4.92
CA SER A 103 21.01 5.03 -4.62
C SER A 103 22.41 4.41 -4.71
N GLU A 104 23.27 4.55 -3.69
CA GLU A 104 24.55 3.81 -3.58
C GLU A 104 24.36 2.29 -3.76
N GLY A 105 23.29 1.71 -3.20
CA GLY A 105 22.98 0.29 -3.35
C GLY A 105 22.78 -0.11 -4.82
N GLY A 106 22.37 0.81 -5.69
CA GLY A 106 22.33 0.60 -7.13
C GLY A 106 23.72 0.43 -7.76
N ALA A 107 24.70 1.24 -7.36
CA ALA A 107 26.09 1.10 -7.81
C ALA A 107 26.69 -0.24 -7.32
N GLN A 108 26.41 -0.61 -6.06
CA GLN A 108 26.80 -1.90 -5.49
C GLN A 108 26.14 -3.08 -6.24
N ALA A 109 24.85 -2.97 -6.56
CA ALA A 109 24.09 -3.97 -7.31
C ALA A 109 24.59 -4.13 -8.76
N ILE A 110 24.93 -3.03 -9.44
CA ILE A 110 25.57 -3.04 -10.78
C ILE A 110 26.88 -3.81 -10.72
N TYR A 111 27.74 -3.50 -9.76
CA TYR A 111 29.04 -4.16 -9.62
C TYR A 111 28.88 -5.65 -9.26
N PHE A 112 27.93 -5.99 -8.38
CA PHE A 112 27.56 -7.37 -8.07
C PHE A 112 27.11 -8.14 -9.31
N ALA A 113 26.17 -7.58 -10.08
CA ALA A 113 25.65 -8.22 -11.29
C ALA A 113 26.75 -8.48 -12.34
N ALA A 114 27.74 -7.59 -12.44
CA ALA A 114 28.89 -7.78 -13.31
C ALA A 114 29.85 -8.87 -12.80
N LYS A 115 30.06 -8.97 -11.49
CA LYS A 115 30.98 -9.95 -10.86
C LYS A 115 30.38 -11.32 -10.64
N ARG A 116 29.06 -11.40 -10.52
CA ARG A 116 28.28 -12.61 -10.19
C ARG A 116 27.07 -12.79 -11.11
N PRO A 117 27.22 -12.74 -12.45
CA PRO A 117 26.10 -12.87 -13.38
C PRO A 117 25.33 -14.19 -13.22
N GLN A 118 25.98 -15.26 -12.75
CA GLN A 118 25.37 -16.54 -12.43
C GLN A 118 24.45 -16.51 -11.19
N ARG A 119 24.72 -15.62 -10.23
CA ARG A 119 23.91 -15.39 -9.03
C ARG A 119 22.84 -14.32 -9.26
N THR A 120 22.90 -13.60 -10.37
CA THR A 120 21.94 -12.54 -10.72
C THR A 120 20.93 -13.02 -11.76
N ARG A 121 19.65 -13.00 -11.40
CA ARG A 121 18.53 -13.27 -12.32
C ARG A 121 18.25 -12.04 -13.19
N ALA A 122 18.15 -10.88 -12.56
CA ALA A 122 17.87 -9.59 -13.17
C ALA A 122 18.41 -8.47 -12.25
N LEU A 123 18.62 -7.29 -12.81
CA LEU A 123 19.07 -6.10 -12.09
C LEU A 123 17.98 -5.02 -12.16
N ILE A 124 17.60 -4.47 -11.01
CA ILE A 124 16.70 -3.31 -10.92
C ILE A 124 17.48 -2.21 -10.20
N VAL A 125 17.40 -1.00 -10.73
CA VAL A 125 18.12 0.16 -10.19
C VAL A 125 17.16 1.33 -10.03
N PHE A 126 17.12 1.94 -8.85
CA PHE A 126 16.36 3.18 -8.61
C PHE A 126 17.29 4.32 -8.17
N GLY A 127 17.20 5.47 -8.85
CA GLY A 127 17.86 6.71 -8.42
C GLY A 127 19.38 6.57 -8.24
N SER A 128 20.04 5.79 -9.08
CA SER A 128 21.47 5.46 -8.90
C SER A 128 22.36 6.12 -9.95
N PHE A 129 23.64 5.81 -9.90
CA PHE A 129 24.69 6.43 -10.69
C PHE A 129 25.80 5.42 -11.00
N ALA A 130 26.43 5.57 -12.16
CA ALA A 130 27.72 4.94 -12.44
C ALA A 130 28.90 5.80 -11.98
N TYR A 131 28.67 7.11 -11.86
CA TYR A 131 29.67 8.14 -11.63
C TYR A 131 28.97 9.42 -11.16
N LEU A 132 29.42 10.04 -10.06
CA LEU A 132 28.85 11.29 -9.55
C LEU A 132 29.74 12.51 -9.75
N SER A 133 31.07 12.34 -9.74
CA SER A 133 32.00 13.47 -9.88
C SER A 133 33.47 13.06 -10.04
N GLY A 134 33.86 11.82 -9.68
CA GLY A 134 35.25 11.33 -9.79
C GLY A 134 36.26 12.03 -8.87
N GLY A 135 35.84 13.10 -8.20
CA GLY A 135 36.61 13.90 -7.26
C GLY A 135 36.18 13.69 -5.81
N GLY A 136 36.66 14.54 -4.92
CA GLY A 136 36.30 14.58 -3.51
C GLY A 136 35.26 15.65 -3.20
N TRP A 137 35.24 16.07 -1.94
CA TRP A 137 34.32 17.08 -1.43
C TRP A 137 34.47 18.44 -2.11
N ASP A 138 35.69 18.83 -2.46
CA ASP A 138 35.98 20.16 -3.01
C ASP A 138 35.43 20.31 -4.43
N GLU A 139 35.52 19.25 -5.25
CA GLU A 139 34.92 19.21 -6.58
C GLU A 139 33.39 19.24 -6.49
N LEU A 140 32.80 18.41 -5.63
CA LEU A 140 31.35 18.34 -5.51
C LEU A 140 30.74 19.63 -4.95
N LEU A 141 31.35 20.21 -3.91
CA LEU A 141 30.85 21.40 -3.22
C LEU A 141 31.38 22.72 -3.82
N GLY A 142 32.12 22.64 -4.93
CA GLY A 142 32.64 23.77 -5.67
C GLY A 142 31.57 24.51 -6.49
N ASP A 143 32.02 25.21 -7.53
CA ASP A 143 31.13 25.98 -8.40
C ASP A 143 30.18 25.05 -9.21
N PRO A 144 28.84 25.21 -9.08
CA PRO A 144 27.89 24.37 -9.78
C PRO A 144 27.96 24.50 -11.32
N GLU A 145 28.37 25.65 -11.85
CA GLU A 145 28.56 25.84 -13.29
C GLU A 145 29.77 25.05 -13.79
N ALA A 146 30.90 25.14 -13.07
CA ALA A 146 32.09 24.33 -13.36
C ALA A 146 31.80 22.83 -13.30
N LEU A 147 31.08 22.35 -12.27
CA LEU A 147 30.74 20.92 -12.15
C LEU A 147 29.82 20.46 -13.29
N THR A 148 28.83 21.28 -13.67
CA THR A 148 27.96 20.99 -14.82
C THR A 148 28.76 20.91 -16.12
N ALA A 149 29.68 21.85 -16.34
CA ALA A 149 30.53 21.88 -17.52
C ALA A 149 31.50 20.68 -17.57
N GLN A 150 32.03 20.26 -16.41
CA GLN A 150 32.87 19.07 -16.31
C GLN A 150 32.09 17.81 -16.69
N VAL A 151 30.89 17.61 -16.14
CA VAL A 151 30.05 16.45 -16.50
C VAL A 151 29.70 16.48 -17.99
N ALA A 152 29.40 17.66 -18.55
CA ALA A 152 29.15 17.81 -19.98
C ALA A 152 30.36 17.43 -20.84
N LEU A 153 31.58 17.74 -20.39
CA LEU A 153 32.82 17.38 -21.07
C LEU A 153 33.11 15.88 -20.98
N GLU A 154 32.89 15.27 -19.82
CA GLU A 154 33.23 13.86 -19.57
C GLU A 154 32.20 12.87 -20.10
N LEU A 155 30.90 13.17 -19.92
CA LEU A 155 29.81 12.27 -20.27
C LEU A 155 29.05 12.73 -21.52
N GLY A 156 29.16 14.01 -21.88
CA GLY A 156 28.39 14.64 -22.95
C GLY A 156 27.26 15.51 -22.42
N THR A 157 26.88 16.53 -23.20
CA THR A 157 25.88 17.54 -22.82
C THR A 157 24.50 16.95 -22.49
N LYS A 158 24.14 15.81 -23.08
CA LYS A 158 22.91 15.06 -22.79
C LYS A 158 22.79 14.66 -21.31
N TYR A 159 23.92 14.38 -20.66
CA TYR A 159 23.96 13.89 -19.27
C TYR A 159 24.38 14.97 -18.28
N ALA A 160 24.57 16.21 -18.74
CA ALA A 160 24.86 17.33 -17.87
C ALA A 160 23.61 17.69 -17.03
N PRO A 161 23.69 17.66 -15.70
CA PRO A 161 22.61 18.12 -14.84
C PRO A 161 22.43 19.64 -14.97
N SER A 162 21.21 20.12 -14.74
CA SER A 162 20.97 21.56 -14.61
C SER A 162 21.59 22.11 -13.32
N LEU A 163 21.79 23.44 -13.26
CA LEU A 163 22.29 24.11 -12.07
C LEU A 163 21.40 23.87 -10.84
N GLU A 164 20.08 23.77 -11.03
CA GLU A 164 19.16 23.45 -9.94
C GLU A 164 19.37 22.03 -9.42
N GLN A 165 19.55 21.06 -10.31
CA GLN A 165 19.84 19.67 -9.91
C GLN A 165 21.18 19.55 -9.19
N ILE A 166 22.23 20.25 -9.65
CA ILE A 166 23.51 20.30 -8.93
C ILE A 166 23.33 20.91 -7.53
N ARG A 167 22.60 22.03 -7.41
CA ARG A 167 22.37 22.66 -6.09
C ARG A 167 21.66 21.73 -5.12
N ARG A 168 20.72 20.90 -5.59
CA ARG A 168 20.06 19.88 -4.75
C ARG A 168 21.03 18.80 -4.29
N LEU A 169 21.84 18.27 -5.20
CA LEU A 169 22.88 17.30 -4.87
C LEU A 169 23.89 17.89 -3.86
N GLN A 170 24.32 19.14 -4.04
CA GLN A 170 25.20 19.86 -3.13
C GLN A 170 24.56 20.11 -1.76
N ALA A 171 23.26 20.44 -1.71
CA ALA A 171 22.54 20.63 -0.46
C ALA A 171 22.51 19.33 0.36
N PHE A 172 22.20 18.21 -0.30
CA PHE A 172 22.26 16.88 0.30
C PHE A 172 23.68 16.56 0.80
N ALA A 173 24.70 16.68 -0.06
CA ALA A 173 26.07 16.34 0.29
C ALA A 173 26.63 17.21 1.42
N ASN A 174 26.36 18.53 1.40
CA ASN A 174 26.80 19.43 2.45
C ASN A 174 26.09 19.15 3.79
N ALA A 175 24.80 18.79 3.75
CA ALA A 175 24.09 18.34 4.94
C ALA A 175 24.67 17.02 5.47
N ALA A 176 25.01 16.07 4.60
CA ALA A 176 25.68 14.84 4.98
C ALA A 176 27.05 15.09 5.63
N ARG A 177 27.78 16.08 5.12
CA ARG A 177 29.11 16.47 5.62
C ARG A 177 29.08 17.15 6.99
N SER A 178 28.13 18.06 7.20
CA SER A 178 28.23 19.03 8.30
C SER A 178 27.04 19.04 9.25
N GLN A 179 25.94 18.38 8.89
CA GLN A 179 24.67 18.46 9.63
C GLN A 179 24.05 17.07 9.89
N TRP A 180 24.84 16.00 9.75
CA TRP A 180 24.35 14.64 9.97
C TRP A 180 23.72 14.48 11.37
N GLY A 181 22.56 13.84 11.43
CA GLY A 181 21.77 13.65 12.63
C GLY A 181 20.79 14.78 12.94
N SER A 182 20.76 15.84 12.12
CA SER A 182 19.73 16.90 12.20
C SER A 182 18.49 16.61 11.34
N GLY A 183 18.57 15.60 10.47
CA GLY A 183 17.54 15.26 9.48
C GLY A 183 17.70 16.03 8.16
N ALA A 184 18.64 16.98 8.06
CA ALA A 184 18.78 17.84 6.89
C ALA A 184 19.21 17.07 5.63
N SER A 185 20.04 16.04 5.78
CA SER A 185 20.51 15.22 4.66
C SER A 185 19.37 14.36 4.11
N ALA A 186 18.65 13.68 5.00
CA ALA A 186 17.48 12.90 4.64
C ALA A 186 16.36 13.80 4.10
N LYS A 187 16.15 15.00 4.65
CA LYS A 187 15.17 15.97 4.15
C LYS A 187 15.47 16.45 2.74
N ALA A 188 16.75 16.62 2.39
CA ALA A 188 17.16 16.98 1.03
C ALA A 188 16.83 15.87 0.01
N LEU A 189 16.87 14.60 0.44
CA LEU A 189 16.55 13.45 -0.40
C LEU A 189 15.05 13.11 -0.41
N THR A 190 14.33 13.33 0.68
CA THR A 190 12.89 13.05 0.78
C THR A 190 12.11 14.30 1.22
N PRO A 191 12.01 15.34 0.36
CA PRO A 191 11.37 16.58 0.72
C PRO A 191 9.87 16.46 1.03
N SER A 192 9.16 15.42 0.58
CA SER A 192 7.75 15.21 0.95
C SER A 192 7.55 14.81 2.41
N VAL A 193 8.54 14.18 3.03
CA VAL A 193 8.47 13.75 4.44
C VAL A 193 8.48 14.98 5.35
N ARG A 194 7.34 15.22 6.03
CA ARG A 194 7.13 16.46 6.80
C ARG A 194 7.96 16.54 8.08
N SER A 195 8.19 15.42 8.76
CA SER A 195 8.75 15.40 10.11
C SER A 195 10.27 15.43 10.11
N GLN A 196 10.85 16.61 10.32
CA GLN A 196 12.29 16.76 10.50
C GLN A 196 12.83 15.91 11.66
N ARG A 197 12.06 15.78 12.74
CA ARG A 197 12.46 14.99 13.92
C ARG A 197 12.60 13.50 13.59
N GLN A 198 11.69 12.95 12.79
CA GLN A 198 11.77 11.54 12.36
C GLN A 198 12.96 11.31 11.44
N LEU A 199 13.19 12.21 10.48
CA LEU A 199 14.36 12.16 9.59
C LEU A 199 15.67 12.24 10.38
N ALA A 200 15.74 13.14 11.37
CA ALA A 200 16.90 13.28 12.25
C ALA A 200 17.15 12.01 13.08
N MET A 201 16.07 11.37 13.57
CA MET A 201 16.16 10.09 14.26
C MET A 201 16.68 8.99 13.32
N PHE A 202 16.14 8.89 12.11
CA PHE A 202 16.60 7.93 11.11
C PHE A 202 18.10 8.09 10.82
N GLU A 203 18.57 9.31 10.53
CA GLU A 203 20.00 9.56 10.29
C GLU A 203 20.90 9.06 11.42
N ARG A 204 20.53 9.35 12.69
CA ARG A 204 21.32 8.94 13.86
C ARG A 204 21.28 7.44 14.13
N MET A 205 20.15 6.79 13.84
CA MET A 205 19.98 5.35 14.05
C MET A 205 20.61 4.54 12.90
N ALA A 206 20.61 5.07 11.68
CA ALA A 206 21.12 4.37 10.50
C ALA A 206 22.65 4.44 10.39
N SER A 207 23.29 5.52 10.81
CA SER A 207 24.75 5.64 10.76
C SER A 207 25.30 6.69 11.70
N SER A 208 26.52 6.47 12.21
CA SER A 208 27.29 7.53 12.88
C SER A 208 27.65 8.66 11.89
N PRO A 209 27.88 9.92 12.36
CA PRO A 209 28.32 11.01 11.50
C PRO A 209 29.64 10.75 10.79
N GLY A 210 30.59 10.07 11.45
CA GLY A 210 31.88 9.72 10.86
C GLY A 210 31.72 8.76 9.68
N MET A 211 30.94 7.69 9.88
CA MET A 211 30.66 6.71 8.83
C MET A 211 29.85 7.34 7.68
N ALA A 212 28.83 8.16 7.97
CA ALA A 212 28.02 8.80 6.93
C ALA A 212 28.87 9.70 6.00
N ARG A 213 29.81 10.47 6.56
CA ARG A 213 30.77 11.27 5.77
C ARG A 213 31.69 10.40 4.94
N ALA A 214 32.26 9.36 5.55
CA ALA A 214 33.17 8.46 4.86
C ALA A 214 32.46 7.73 3.70
N THR A 215 31.22 7.27 3.91
CA THR A 215 30.41 6.62 2.87
C THR A 215 30.10 7.59 1.73
N MET A 216 29.72 8.84 2.04
CA MET A 216 29.52 9.86 1.02
C MET A 216 30.80 10.08 0.19
N GLU A 217 31.95 10.26 0.84
CA GLU A 217 33.22 10.44 0.15
C GLU A 217 33.61 9.23 -0.72
N SER A 218 33.33 8.01 -0.23
CA SER A 218 33.49 6.79 -1.00
C SER A 218 32.61 6.78 -2.25
N ASN A 219 31.37 7.26 -2.17
CA ASN A 219 30.45 7.32 -3.31
C ASN A 219 30.95 8.24 -4.43
N LEU A 220 31.64 9.33 -4.10
CA LEU A 220 32.21 10.24 -5.10
C LEU A 220 33.35 9.61 -5.91
N ARG A 221 34.00 8.60 -5.33
CA ARG A 221 35.10 7.84 -5.95
C ARG A 221 34.63 6.63 -6.75
N ILE A 222 33.33 6.29 -6.73
CA ILE A 222 32.79 5.19 -7.53
C ILE A 222 32.81 5.60 -9.01
N ASP A 223 33.41 4.75 -9.84
CA ASP A 223 33.35 4.84 -11.29
C ASP A 223 33.10 3.45 -11.88
N LEU A 224 31.88 3.24 -12.37
CA LEU A 224 31.42 1.99 -12.97
C LEU A 224 31.23 2.12 -14.48
N ARG A 225 31.64 3.23 -15.11
CA ARG A 225 31.39 3.47 -16.55
C ARG A 225 31.97 2.37 -17.44
N SER A 226 33.15 1.86 -17.09
CA SER A 226 33.81 0.75 -17.80
C SER A 226 33.15 -0.62 -17.56
N VAL A 227 32.33 -0.75 -16.51
CA VAL A 227 31.64 -2.00 -16.13
C VAL A 227 30.32 -2.14 -16.87
N LEU A 228 29.61 -1.04 -17.15
CA LEU A 228 28.26 -1.07 -17.73
C LEU A 228 28.15 -1.91 -19.01
N PRO A 229 29.06 -1.82 -19.99
CA PRO A 229 28.95 -2.59 -21.23
C PRO A 229 29.11 -4.10 -21.04
N ALA A 230 29.67 -4.54 -19.91
CA ALA A 230 29.87 -5.95 -19.60
C ALA A 230 28.66 -6.61 -18.92
N LEU A 231 27.64 -5.83 -18.53
CA LEU A 231 26.42 -6.36 -17.96
C LEU A 231 25.61 -7.13 -19.02
N ALA A 232 25.39 -8.41 -18.77
CA ALA A 232 24.63 -9.32 -19.63
C ALA A 232 23.27 -9.74 -19.04
N VAL A 233 22.94 -9.27 -17.84
CA VAL A 233 21.69 -9.61 -17.16
C VAL A 233 20.57 -8.64 -17.59
N PRO A 234 19.30 -9.11 -17.69
CA PRO A 234 18.17 -8.21 -17.89
C PRO A 234 18.20 -7.10 -16.85
N THR A 235 18.07 -5.84 -17.30
CA THR A 235 18.21 -4.68 -16.42
C THR A 235 17.04 -3.72 -16.60
N LEU A 236 16.44 -3.30 -15.48
CA LEU A 236 15.45 -2.23 -15.39
C LEU A 236 16.06 -1.06 -14.62
N VAL A 237 16.17 0.10 -15.27
CA VAL A 237 16.60 1.35 -14.66
C VAL A 237 15.37 2.23 -14.45
N THR A 238 15.19 2.68 -13.22
CA THR A 238 14.07 3.51 -12.79
C THR A 238 14.59 4.77 -12.11
N HIS A 239 13.91 5.90 -12.32
CA HIS A 239 14.34 7.17 -11.73
C HIS A 239 13.17 8.14 -11.60
N ALA A 240 13.12 8.89 -10.49
CA ALA A 240 12.18 10.00 -10.35
C ALA A 240 12.71 11.27 -11.06
N SER A 241 11.84 11.96 -11.81
CA SER A 241 12.19 13.09 -12.68
C SER A 241 12.88 14.26 -11.95
N HIS A 242 12.55 14.48 -10.67
CA HIS A 242 13.05 15.58 -9.84
C HIS A 242 13.85 15.12 -8.60
N ASP A 243 14.38 13.90 -8.65
CA ASP A 243 15.23 13.30 -7.62
C ASP A 243 16.45 14.19 -7.26
N GLY A 244 16.90 14.11 -5.99
CA GLY A 244 18.13 14.72 -5.51
C GLY A 244 19.41 14.14 -6.14
N VAL A 245 19.39 12.89 -6.58
CA VAL A 245 20.36 12.36 -7.55
C VAL A 245 19.86 12.71 -8.96
N PRO A 246 20.63 13.45 -9.78
CA PRO A 246 20.15 13.90 -11.08
C PRO A 246 19.65 12.76 -11.97
N VAL A 247 18.47 12.92 -12.57
CA VAL A 247 17.83 11.93 -13.46
C VAL A 247 18.73 11.53 -14.65
N GLN A 248 19.65 12.42 -15.03
CA GLN A 248 20.68 12.17 -16.04
C GLN A 248 21.56 10.97 -15.70
N CYS A 249 21.78 10.67 -14.41
CA CYS A 249 22.52 9.48 -13.98
C CYS A 249 21.79 8.19 -14.37
N GLY A 250 20.47 8.12 -14.14
CA GLY A 250 19.64 6.98 -14.58
C GLY A 250 19.60 6.84 -16.10
N ARG A 251 19.44 7.95 -16.83
CA ARG A 251 19.48 7.96 -18.29
C ARG A 251 20.83 7.47 -18.83
N TYR A 252 21.95 7.88 -18.21
CA TYR A 252 23.28 7.41 -18.57
C TYR A 252 23.41 5.89 -18.37
N LEU A 253 22.96 5.37 -17.21
CA LEU A 253 22.95 3.93 -16.96
C LEU A 253 22.16 3.17 -18.03
N ALA A 254 20.95 3.61 -18.34
CA ALA A 254 20.11 2.94 -19.34
C ALA A 254 20.73 2.93 -20.74
N ASP A 255 21.35 4.03 -21.17
CA ASP A 255 21.98 4.11 -22.50
C ASP A 255 23.24 3.25 -22.62
N HIS A 256 23.93 2.97 -21.51
CA HIS A 256 25.24 2.29 -21.50
C HIS A 256 25.20 0.85 -20.99
N ILE A 257 24.06 0.39 -20.46
CA ILE A 257 23.82 -1.01 -20.10
C ILE A 257 23.11 -1.70 -21.28
N PRO A 258 23.70 -2.73 -21.90
CA PRO A 258 23.08 -3.41 -23.04
C PRO A 258 21.69 -3.96 -22.72
N GLY A 259 20.69 -3.53 -23.48
CA GLY A 259 19.31 -4.02 -23.37
C GLY A 259 18.56 -3.56 -22.11
N ALA A 260 19.05 -2.54 -21.40
CA ALA A 260 18.34 -1.98 -20.26
C ALA A 260 17.00 -1.33 -20.68
N ARG A 261 15.95 -1.61 -19.90
CA ARG A 261 14.69 -0.85 -19.97
C ARG A 261 14.80 0.36 -19.05
N TYR A 262 14.36 1.53 -19.51
CA TYR A 262 14.32 2.75 -18.72
C TYR A 262 12.88 3.17 -18.43
N VAL A 263 12.60 3.49 -17.17
CA VAL A 263 11.33 4.03 -16.70
C VAL A 263 11.61 5.28 -15.89
N GLU A 264 11.01 6.40 -16.30
CA GLU A 264 11.04 7.65 -15.57
C GLU A 264 9.66 7.92 -15.00
N VAL A 265 9.59 8.17 -13.69
CA VAL A 265 8.34 8.49 -12.99
C VAL A 265 8.35 9.94 -12.52
N ASP A 266 7.18 10.57 -12.40
CA ASP A 266 7.15 11.88 -11.77
C ASP A 266 7.36 11.75 -10.26
N GLY A 267 8.21 12.61 -9.70
CA GLY A 267 8.52 12.53 -8.29
C GLY A 267 9.75 13.33 -7.90
N VAL A 268 9.78 13.77 -6.65
CA VAL A 268 10.86 14.57 -6.07
C VAL A 268 11.64 13.84 -4.99
N ASP A 269 11.07 12.76 -4.44
CA ASP A 269 11.70 11.99 -3.38
C ASP A 269 12.62 10.91 -3.95
N HIS A 270 13.79 10.80 -3.35
CA HIS A 270 14.77 9.76 -3.58
C HIS A 270 14.38 8.49 -2.82
N ALA A 271 13.18 7.97 -3.09
CA ALA A 271 12.66 6.72 -2.54
C ALA A 271 11.55 6.15 -3.43
N PRO A 272 11.63 4.88 -3.88
CA PRO A 272 10.66 4.31 -4.80
C PRO A 272 9.26 4.17 -4.18
N TRP A 273 9.17 4.08 -2.85
CA TRP A 273 7.89 4.06 -2.13
C TRP A 273 7.24 5.45 -1.98
N LEU A 274 7.92 6.54 -2.34
CA LEU A 274 7.38 7.91 -2.33
C LEU A 274 7.20 8.49 -3.75
N ALA A 275 7.96 8.01 -4.73
CA ALA A 275 7.92 8.49 -6.11
C ALA A 275 7.08 7.54 -7.00
N GLU A 276 5.78 7.80 -7.11
CA GLU A 276 4.81 6.97 -7.85
C GLU A 276 4.94 5.46 -7.58
N PRO A 277 4.67 5.01 -6.33
CA PRO A 277 4.88 3.62 -5.92
C PRO A 277 4.10 2.60 -6.77
N ASP A 278 2.89 2.92 -7.21
CA ASP A 278 2.05 2.01 -8.01
C ASP A 278 2.64 1.79 -9.41
N THR A 279 3.11 2.85 -10.07
CA THR A 279 3.80 2.77 -11.36
C THR A 279 5.09 1.96 -11.20
N MET A 280 5.88 2.26 -10.18
CA MET A 280 7.12 1.54 -9.86
C MET A 280 6.89 0.04 -9.67
N LEU A 281 5.90 -0.34 -8.88
CA LEU A 281 5.59 -1.74 -8.59
C LEU A 281 5.06 -2.47 -9.83
N THR A 282 4.21 -1.83 -10.62
CA THR A 282 3.69 -2.38 -11.88
C THR A 282 4.83 -2.71 -12.85
N GLU A 283 5.76 -1.76 -13.01
CA GLU A 283 6.91 -1.91 -13.90
C GLU A 283 7.88 -3.00 -13.41
N ILE A 284 8.14 -3.06 -12.10
CA ILE A 284 8.96 -4.11 -11.48
C ILE A 284 8.30 -5.49 -11.63
N GLU A 285 7.00 -5.60 -11.37
CA GLU A 285 6.25 -6.85 -11.50
C GLU A 285 6.26 -7.37 -12.94
N GLU A 286 5.94 -6.49 -13.91
CA GLU A 286 5.97 -6.84 -15.33
C GLU A 286 7.38 -7.28 -15.75
N PHE A 287 8.41 -6.56 -15.32
CA PHE A 287 9.79 -6.88 -15.65
C PHE A 287 10.24 -8.24 -15.08
N LEU A 288 9.83 -8.58 -13.85
CA LEU A 288 10.27 -9.81 -13.18
C LEU A 288 9.46 -11.06 -13.58
N THR A 289 8.18 -10.87 -13.88
CA THR A 289 7.22 -11.96 -14.10
C THR A 289 6.78 -12.12 -15.55
N GLY A 290 7.00 -11.11 -16.40
CA GLY A 290 6.60 -11.10 -17.81
C GLY A 290 5.09 -10.91 -18.04
N GLY A 291 4.32 -10.64 -16.99
CA GLY A 291 2.91 -10.29 -17.08
C GLY A 291 2.61 -9.12 -16.15
N HIS A 292 1.55 -8.38 -16.44
CA HIS A 292 0.88 -7.64 -15.39
C HIS A 292 0.24 -8.72 -14.53
N GLY A 293 0.90 -9.11 -13.44
CA GLY A 293 0.19 -9.86 -12.42
C GLY A 293 -1.05 -9.03 -12.13
N VAL A 294 -2.22 -9.63 -12.32
CA VAL A 294 -3.42 -9.09 -11.72
C VAL A 294 -3.05 -9.01 -10.26
N ALA A 295 -2.78 -7.80 -9.76
CA ALA A 295 -2.33 -7.55 -8.40
C ALA A 295 -2.98 -8.58 -7.50
N SER A 296 -2.18 -9.34 -6.73
CA SER A 296 -2.69 -10.33 -5.77
C SER A 296 -3.97 -9.78 -5.18
N PRO A 297 -5.14 -10.40 -5.39
CA PRO A 297 -6.39 -9.70 -5.28
C PRO A 297 -6.49 -9.22 -3.85
N VAL A 298 -6.28 -7.92 -3.64
CA VAL A 298 -6.98 -7.23 -2.57
C VAL A 298 -8.41 -7.66 -2.81
N HIS A 299 -8.95 -8.49 -1.92
CA HIS A 299 -10.19 -9.19 -2.17
C HIS A 299 -11.28 -8.13 -2.24
N ARG A 300 -11.50 -7.58 -3.43
CA ARG A 300 -12.49 -6.55 -3.66
C ARG A 300 -13.81 -7.25 -3.75
N ALA A 301 -14.69 -6.88 -2.86
CA ALA A 301 -16.04 -7.37 -2.83
C ALA A 301 -16.99 -6.19 -2.75
N LEU A 302 -18.11 -6.30 -3.45
CA LEU A 302 -19.24 -5.42 -3.20
C LEU A 302 -19.74 -5.70 -1.78
N ARG A 303 -19.69 -4.71 -0.90
CA ARG A 303 -20.14 -4.80 0.49
C ARG A 303 -21.08 -3.66 0.81
N THR A 304 -22.05 -3.93 1.67
CA THR A 304 -22.81 -2.86 2.32
C THR A 304 -22.14 -2.48 3.62
N VAL A 305 -21.80 -1.20 3.75
CA VAL A 305 -21.16 -0.61 4.92
C VAL A 305 -22.21 0.12 5.75
N LEU A 306 -22.30 -0.23 7.04
CA LEU A 306 -23.12 0.44 8.04
C LEU A 306 -22.20 1.18 9.02
N PHE A 307 -22.39 2.48 9.12
CA PHE A 307 -21.86 3.28 10.22
C PHE A 307 -22.98 3.66 11.18
N THR A 308 -22.72 3.55 12.47
CA THR A 308 -23.58 4.09 13.53
C THR A 308 -22.77 4.99 14.46
N ASP A 309 -23.44 5.95 15.09
CA ASP A 309 -22.85 6.87 16.06
C ASP A 309 -23.91 7.32 17.08
N ILE A 310 -23.50 7.53 18.34
CA ILE A 310 -24.40 7.97 19.42
C ILE A 310 -24.49 9.49 19.40
N VAL A 311 -25.72 10.02 19.32
CA VAL A 311 -25.94 11.46 19.30
C VAL A 311 -25.70 12.08 20.67
N SER A 312 -25.00 13.22 20.68
CA SER A 312 -24.66 13.99 21.89
C SER A 312 -23.92 13.18 22.96
N SER A 313 -23.06 12.24 22.54
CA SER A 313 -22.29 11.36 23.42
C SER A 313 -21.47 12.11 24.48
N THR A 314 -20.79 13.20 24.10
CA THR A 314 -19.97 14.03 25.01
C THR A 314 -20.80 14.77 26.06
N GLU A 315 -21.97 15.30 25.68
CA GLU A 315 -22.88 15.99 26.60
C GLU A 315 -23.50 15.01 27.59
N ARG A 316 -23.84 13.80 27.12
CA ARG A 316 -24.30 12.71 27.98
C ARG A 316 -23.22 12.26 28.95
N ALA A 317 -21.99 12.04 28.49
CA ALA A 317 -20.85 11.68 29.36
C ALA A 317 -20.69 12.68 30.53
N ALA A 318 -20.74 13.97 30.24
CA ALA A 318 -20.65 15.03 31.24
C ALA A 318 -21.81 15.05 32.25
N THR A 319 -23.00 14.58 31.84
CA THR A 319 -24.22 14.60 32.67
C THR A 319 -24.33 13.36 33.56
N VAL A 320 -24.02 12.16 33.04
CA VAL A 320 -24.21 10.88 33.77
C VAL A 320 -22.95 10.44 34.53
N GLY A 321 -21.79 11.03 34.21
CA GLY A 321 -20.48 10.69 34.75
C GLY A 321 -19.81 9.53 34.00
N ASP A 322 -18.48 9.60 33.90
CA ASP A 322 -17.66 8.72 33.05
C ASP A 322 -17.89 7.21 33.27
N GLU A 323 -18.05 6.78 34.52
CA GLU A 323 -18.23 5.37 34.86
C GLU A 323 -19.57 4.81 34.38
N ARG A 324 -20.66 5.56 34.58
CA ARG A 324 -22.00 5.17 34.11
C ARG A 324 -22.10 5.25 32.59
N TRP A 325 -21.49 6.28 31.99
CA TRP A 325 -21.44 6.41 30.55
C TRP A 325 -20.66 5.27 29.89
N ARG A 326 -19.54 4.86 30.48
CA ARG A 326 -18.76 3.70 30.02
C ARG A 326 -19.57 2.41 30.06
N ALA A 327 -20.41 2.20 31.08
CA ALA A 327 -21.30 1.04 31.15
C ALA A 327 -22.33 1.04 30.00
N VAL A 328 -22.88 2.20 29.63
CA VAL A 328 -23.80 2.34 28.50
C VAL A 328 -23.10 2.04 27.16
N ILE A 329 -21.89 2.59 26.95
CA ILE A 329 -21.10 2.30 25.74
C ILE A 329 -20.79 0.82 25.62
N VAL A 330 -20.31 0.18 26.69
CA VAL A 330 -20.00 -1.26 26.70
C VAL A 330 -21.25 -2.06 26.37
N ARG A 331 -22.38 -1.75 27.02
CA ARG A 331 -23.65 -2.47 26.78
C ARG A 331 -24.16 -2.30 25.36
N PHE A 332 -24.08 -1.09 24.81
CA PHE A 332 -24.49 -0.84 23.43
C PHE A 332 -23.55 -1.52 22.43
N GLY A 333 -22.24 -1.57 22.71
CA GLY A 333 -21.27 -2.32 21.90
C GLY A 333 -21.57 -3.82 21.84
N GLU A 334 -21.98 -4.43 22.96
CA GLU A 334 -22.44 -5.83 23.00
C GLU A 334 -23.68 -6.05 22.12
N ILE A 335 -24.69 -5.20 22.23
CA ILE A 335 -25.91 -5.25 21.41
C ILE A 335 -25.56 -5.08 19.93
N ASN A 336 -24.66 -4.15 19.60
CA ASN A 336 -24.18 -3.95 18.25
C ASN A 336 -23.55 -5.21 17.67
N ALA A 337 -22.65 -5.86 18.41
CA ALA A 337 -22.04 -7.11 17.96
C ALA A 337 -23.07 -8.22 17.76
N GLU A 338 -24.01 -8.39 18.70
CA GLU A 338 -25.07 -9.40 18.62
C GLU A 338 -25.98 -9.18 17.41
N LEU A 339 -26.48 -7.96 17.21
CA LEU A 339 -27.38 -7.66 16.09
C LEU A 339 -26.67 -7.76 14.74
N VAL A 340 -25.45 -7.23 14.63
CA VAL A 340 -24.66 -7.36 13.39
C VAL A 340 -24.49 -8.83 13.03
N GLN A 341 -24.11 -9.68 13.99
CA GLN A 341 -23.98 -11.11 13.76
C GLN A 341 -25.32 -11.77 13.41
N ARG A 342 -26.41 -11.42 14.11
CA ARG A 342 -27.76 -11.95 13.89
C ARG A 342 -28.27 -11.67 12.47
N PHE A 343 -27.94 -10.51 11.92
CA PHE A 343 -28.31 -10.12 10.56
C PHE A 343 -27.27 -10.56 9.51
N GLY A 344 -26.29 -11.38 9.88
CA GLY A 344 -25.29 -11.92 8.95
C GLY A 344 -24.23 -10.93 8.51
N GLY A 345 -23.98 -9.89 9.32
CA GLY A 345 -22.90 -8.94 9.14
C GLY A 345 -21.66 -9.27 9.97
N ALA A 346 -20.58 -8.53 9.73
CA ALA A 346 -19.34 -8.57 10.48
C ALA A 346 -19.03 -7.19 11.08
N VAL A 347 -18.72 -7.15 12.38
CA VAL A 347 -18.20 -5.94 13.03
C VAL A 347 -16.75 -5.75 12.60
N VAL A 348 -16.43 -4.57 12.08
CA VAL A 348 -15.07 -4.22 11.64
C VAL A 348 -14.31 -3.51 12.76
N LYS A 349 -14.86 -2.42 13.29
CA LYS A 349 -14.25 -1.67 14.39
C LYS A 349 -15.26 -0.83 15.16
N SER A 350 -14.89 -0.50 16.40
CA SER A 350 -15.61 0.44 17.27
C SER A 350 -14.71 1.63 17.59
N THR A 351 -15.24 2.84 17.53
CA THR A 351 -14.54 4.10 17.82
C THR A 351 -15.11 4.77 19.06
N GLY A 352 -15.37 3.98 20.11
CA GLY A 352 -16.00 4.47 21.33
C GLY A 352 -17.52 4.48 21.20
N ASP A 353 -18.08 5.62 20.77
CA ASP A 353 -19.53 5.79 20.52
C ASP A 353 -19.96 5.37 19.10
N GLY A 354 -19.03 5.38 18.15
CA GLY A 354 -19.27 4.93 16.78
C GLY A 354 -18.96 3.45 16.51
N HIS A 355 -19.69 2.83 15.58
CA HIS A 355 -19.44 1.46 15.13
C HIS A 355 -19.42 1.37 13.60
N LEU A 356 -18.55 0.51 13.09
CA LEU A 356 -18.45 0.13 11.68
C LEU A 356 -18.74 -1.35 11.52
N ALA A 357 -19.73 -1.67 10.69
CA ALA A 357 -20.09 -3.03 10.33
C ALA A 357 -20.24 -3.19 8.81
N THR A 358 -20.12 -4.43 8.33
CA THR A 358 -20.31 -4.79 6.92
C THR A 358 -21.28 -5.93 6.74
N PHE A 359 -21.98 -5.94 5.61
CA PHE A 359 -22.95 -6.94 5.21
C PHE A 359 -22.74 -7.33 3.74
N ASP A 360 -23.14 -8.54 3.37
CA ASP A 360 -23.20 -8.98 1.97
C ASP A 360 -24.26 -8.22 1.16
N GLY A 361 -25.29 -7.69 1.82
CA GLY A 361 -26.41 -7.04 1.16
C GLY A 361 -27.06 -5.90 1.96
N PRO A 362 -27.71 -4.95 1.26
CA PRO A 362 -28.25 -3.75 1.90
C PRO A 362 -29.49 -3.97 2.76
N THR A 363 -30.31 -4.98 2.46
CA THR A 363 -31.50 -5.29 3.25
C THR A 363 -31.13 -5.68 4.68
N GLN A 364 -30.10 -6.51 4.86
CA GLN A 364 -29.62 -6.93 6.17
C GLN A 364 -29.07 -5.75 6.97
N ALA A 365 -28.30 -4.86 6.32
CA ALA A 365 -27.77 -3.67 6.96
C ALA A 365 -28.89 -2.73 7.45
N ILE A 366 -29.96 -2.55 6.66
CA ILE A 366 -31.11 -1.72 7.03
C ILE A 366 -31.84 -2.32 8.24
N HIS A 367 -32.18 -3.61 8.20
CA HIS A 367 -32.87 -4.26 9.33
C HIS A 367 -32.01 -4.26 10.60
N CYS A 368 -30.69 -4.42 10.46
CA CYS A 368 -29.77 -4.28 11.57
C CYS A 368 -29.80 -2.86 12.16
N ALA A 369 -29.76 -1.83 11.31
CA ALA A 369 -29.82 -0.43 11.75
C ALA A 369 -31.16 -0.09 12.44
N GLU A 370 -32.27 -0.62 11.95
CA GLU A 370 -33.59 -0.45 12.58
C GLU A 370 -33.65 -1.09 13.97
N ALA A 371 -33.14 -2.33 14.10
CA ALA A 371 -33.07 -3.03 15.37
C ALA A 371 -32.14 -2.34 16.37
N LEU A 372 -30.96 -1.89 15.91
CA LEU A 372 -30.01 -1.12 16.73
C LEU A 372 -30.65 0.15 17.27
N HIS A 373 -31.49 0.79 16.47
CA HIS A 373 -32.20 1.98 16.89
C HIS A 373 -33.22 1.68 17.99
N THR A 374 -34.02 0.61 17.84
CA THR A 374 -34.97 0.18 18.87
C THR A 374 -34.27 -0.16 20.20
N ASP A 375 -33.14 -0.85 20.15
CA ASP A 375 -32.40 -1.21 21.36
C ASP A 375 -31.67 0.00 21.99
N ALA A 376 -31.19 0.94 21.16
CA ALA A 376 -30.65 2.22 21.62
C ALA A 376 -31.71 3.02 22.41
N GLU A 377 -32.95 3.10 21.91
CA GLU A 377 -34.07 3.76 22.59
C GLU A 377 -34.34 3.13 23.98
N LEU A 378 -34.27 1.81 24.10
CA LEU A 378 -34.43 1.09 25.39
C LEU A 378 -33.32 1.40 26.39
N LEU A 379 -32.11 1.69 25.90
CA LEU A 379 -30.98 2.14 26.72
C LEU A 379 -31.02 3.66 27.02
N GLY A 380 -32.04 4.37 26.54
CA GLY A 380 -32.18 5.81 26.73
C GLY A 380 -31.14 6.63 25.95
N ILE A 381 -30.58 6.07 24.87
CA ILE A 381 -29.66 6.74 23.95
C ILE A 381 -30.28 6.87 22.56
N GLU A 382 -29.81 7.85 21.80
CA GLU A 382 -30.21 8.05 20.41
C GLU A 382 -29.01 7.83 19.52
N ILE A 383 -29.22 7.10 18.42
CA ILE A 383 -28.18 6.88 17.42
C ILE A 383 -28.58 7.50 16.09
N ARG A 384 -27.57 7.70 15.26
CA ARG A 384 -27.71 8.00 13.84
C ARG A 384 -26.98 6.94 13.02
N ALA A 385 -27.45 6.66 11.82
CA ALA A 385 -26.87 5.63 10.96
C ALA A 385 -26.72 6.09 9.51
N GLY A 386 -25.65 5.62 8.87
CA GLY A 386 -25.38 5.81 7.44
C GLY A 386 -25.10 4.49 6.75
N ILE A 387 -25.75 4.23 5.61
CA ILE A 387 -25.59 2.99 4.85
C ILE A 387 -25.24 3.28 3.38
N HIS A 388 -24.20 2.60 2.89
CA HIS A 388 -23.83 2.62 1.48
C HIS A 388 -23.40 1.23 1.00
N THR A 389 -23.62 0.94 -0.28
CA THR A 389 -23.11 -0.28 -0.92
C THR A 389 -22.16 0.09 -2.04
N GLY A 390 -20.95 -0.45 -2.00
CA GLY A 390 -19.89 -0.18 -2.98
C GLY A 390 -18.75 -1.18 -2.86
N GLU A 391 -17.82 -1.13 -3.81
CA GLU A 391 -16.62 -1.98 -3.75
C GLU A 391 -15.75 -1.57 -2.57
N CYS A 392 -15.41 -2.56 -1.75
CA CYS A 392 -14.51 -2.42 -0.61
C CYS A 392 -13.33 -3.37 -0.80
N GLU A 393 -12.16 -2.90 -0.39
CA GLU A 393 -10.97 -3.71 -0.21
C GLU A 393 -11.08 -4.43 1.14
N LEU A 394 -11.07 -5.77 1.11
CA LEU A 394 -11.11 -6.58 2.31
C LEU A 394 -9.69 -6.83 2.82
N LEU A 395 -9.41 -6.39 4.05
CA LEU A 395 -8.19 -6.68 4.80
C LEU A 395 -8.51 -7.77 5.84
N GLU A 396 -7.49 -8.43 6.42
CA GLU A 396 -7.70 -9.52 7.39
C GLU A 396 -8.60 -9.12 8.57
N THR A 397 -8.54 -7.85 9.00
CA THR A 397 -9.27 -7.33 10.17
C THR A 397 -9.93 -5.96 9.93
N ASP A 398 -9.87 -5.42 8.71
CA ASP A 398 -10.44 -4.11 8.39
C ASP A 398 -11.01 -4.08 6.96
N ILE A 399 -11.64 -2.97 6.59
CA ILE A 399 -12.04 -2.66 5.22
C ILE A 399 -11.51 -1.31 4.80
N ALA A 400 -11.16 -1.18 3.52
CA ALA A 400 -10.74 0.08 2.92
C ALA A 400 -11.49 0.36 1.62
N GLY A 401 -11.35 1.59 1.11
CA GLY A 401 -11.92 2.02 -0.15
C GLY A 401 -12.93 3.17 -0.03
N ILE A 402 -13.23 3.78 -1.17
CA ILE A 402 -14.09 4.97 -1.25
C ILE A 402 -15.49 4.73 -0.68
N ALA A 403 -16.02 3.50 -0.81
CA ALA A 403 -17.32 3.12 -0.28
C ALA A 403 -17.43 3.27 1.25
N VAL A 404 -16.35 3.01 1.98
CA VAL A 404 -16.28 3.20 3.45
C VAL A 404 -16.39 4.68 3.80
N HIS A 405 -15.67 5.54 3.08
CA HIS A 405 -15.72 6.99 3.28
C HIS A 405 -17.08 7.57 2.92
N ILE A 406 -17.71 7.10 1.83
CA ILE A 406 -19.07 7.50 1.45
C ILE A 406 -20.06 7.16 2.57
N ALA A 407 -20.04 5.92 3.09
CA ALA A 407 -20.93 5.51 4.18
C ALA A 407 -20.79 6.39 5.43
N ALA A 408 -19.54 6.70 5.83
CA ALA A 408 -19.27 7.60 6.95
C ALA A 408 -19.78 9.03 6.71
N ARG A 409 -19.65 9.56 5.48
CA ARG A 409 -20.14 10.90 5.11
C ARG A 409 -21.66 10.95 5.04
N ILE A 410 -22.30 9.85 4.65
CA ILE A 410 -23.75 9.69 4.67
C ILE A 410 -24.26 9.71 6.11
N MET A 411 -23.65 8.94 7.02
CA MET A 411 -23.99 8.97 8.45
C MET A 411 -23.86 10.39 9.02
N ALA A 412 -22.84 11.15 8.62
CA ALA A 412 -22.65 12.51 9.10
C ALA A 412 -23.77 13.49 8.68
N GLN A 413 -24.60 13.14 7.68
CA GLN A 413 -25.80 13.89 7.30
C GLN A 413 -27.05 13.45 8.07
N ALA A 414 -26.97 12.37 8.85
CA ALA A 414 -28.09 11.83 9.62
C ALA A 414 -28.28 12.59 10.94
N GLY A 415 -29.52 12.98 11.23
CA GLY A 415 -29.94 13.47 12.53
C GLY A 415 -30.16 12.36 13.56
N ALA A 416 -30.51 12.74 14.79
CA ALA A 416 -30.96 11.79 15.81
C ALA A 416 -32.20 11.05 15.33
N GLY A 417 -32.25 9.73 15.51
CA GLY A 417 -33.39 8.95 14.99
C GLY A 417 -33.17 8.36 13.60
N GLU A 418 -32.24 8.92 12.83
CA GLU A 418 -32.25 8.78 11.38
C GLU A 418 -31.30 7.68 10.87
N ILE A 419 -31.80 6.94 9.86
CA ILE A 419 -31.01 6.02 9.06
C ILE A 419 -30.99 6.61 7.64
N ILE A 420 -29.86 7.15 7.22
CA ILE A 420 -29.69 7.74 5.89
C ILE A 420 -28.93 6.76 5.00
N VAL A 421 -29.37 6.62 3.75
CA VAL A 421 -28.78 5.73 2.77
C VAL A 421 -28.49 6.45 1.45
N SER A 422 -27.52 5.94 0.70
CA SER A 422 -27.30 6.35 -0.70
C SER A 422 -28.40 5.85 -1.64
N ARG A 423 -28.57 6.51 -2.80
CA ARG A 423 -29.40 6.01 -3.90
C ARG A 423 -29.11 4.54 -4.28
N THR A 424 -27.83 4.14 -4.32
CA THR A 424 -27.41 2.76 -4.63
C THR A 424 -28.06 1.74 -3.70
N VAL A 425 -28.18 2.05 -2.41
CA VAL A 425 -28.83 1.18 -1.44
C VAL A 425 -30.32 1.03 -1.74
N ARG A 426 -31.03 2.14 -2.01
CA ARG A 426 -32.45 2.10 -2.41
C ARG A 426 -32.65 1.21 -3.64
N ASP A 427 -31.82 1.39 -4.66
CA ASP A 427 -31.96 0.69 -5.94
C ASP A 427 -31.70 -0.82 -5.80
N LEU A 428 -30.87 -1.23 -4.84
CA LEU A 428 -30.58 -2.64 -4.55
C LEU A 428 -31.61 -3.33 -3.66
N VAL A 429 -32.52 -2.60 -3.00
CA VAL A 429 -33.54 -3.17 -2.10
C VAL A 429 -34.95 -3.09 -2.67
N VAL A 430 -35.11 -2.83 -3.96
CA VAL A 430 -36.43 -2.85 -4.62
C VAL A 430 -37.09 -4.22 -4.39
N GLY A 431 -38.29 -4.21 -3.79
CA GLY A 431 -39.02 -5.42 -3.44
C GLY A 431 -38.79 -5.94 -2.01
N SER A 432 -37.94 -5.31 -1.19
CA SER A 432 -37.75 -5.68 0.22
C SER A 432 -38.89 -5.25 1.15
N GLY A 433 -39.78 -4.37 0.68
CA GLY A 433 -40.81 -3.72 1.50
C GLY A 433 -40.30 -2.49 2.29
N THR A 434 -39.04 -2.12 2.14
CA THR A 434 -38.47 -0.92 2.76
C THR A 434 -38.89 0.34 2.01
N SER A 435 -39.35 1.36 2.73
CA SER A 435 -39.74 2.66 2.18
C SER A 435 -38.75 3.76 2.54
N PHE A 436 -38.68 4.77 1.68
CA PHE A 436 -37.69 5.83 1.75
C PHE A 436 -38.32 7.22 1.55
N ALA A 437 -37.81 8.21 2.28
CA ALA A 437 -38.09 9.62 2.05
C ALA A 437 -36.85 10.30 1.44
N ASP A 438 -37.04 11.01 0.32
CA ASP A 438 -35.95 11.73 -0.35
C ASP A 438 -35.42 12.87 0.54
N ARG A 439 -34.09 12.97 0.65
CA ARG A 439 -33.37 14.05 1.36
C ARG A 439 -32.64 14.99 0.41
N GLY A 440 -32.85 14.83 -0.89
CA GLY A 440 -32.24 15.64 -1.91
C GLY A 440 -30.83 15.21 -2.24
N THR A 441 -30.17 16.04 -3.04
CA THR A 441 -28.83 15.80 -3.55
C THR A 441 -27.82 16.68 -2.83
N VAL A 442 -26.71 16.10 -2.38
CA VAL A 442 -25.65 16.79 -1.65
C VAL A 442 -24.28 16.47 -2.26
N GLU A 443 -23.34 17.39 -2.08
CA GLU A 443 -21.91 17.13 -2.32
C GLU A 443 -21.28 16.63 -1.02
N LEU A 444 -20.69 15.43 -1.04
CA LEU A 444 -20.04 14.86 0.14
C LEU A 444 -18.58 15.31 0.15
N ARG A 445 -18.11 15.87 1.28
CA ARG A 445 -16.74 16.38 1.41
C ARG A 445 -15.71 15.28 1.06
N GLY A 446 -14.93 15.53 0.00
CA GLY A 446 -13.85 14.66 -0.46
C GLY A 446 -14.30 13.47 -1.31
N VAL A 447 -15.57 13.42 -1.71
CA VAL A 447 -16.11 12.41 -2.63
C VAL A 447 -16.53 13.13 -3.91
N PRO A 448 -16.02 12.74 -5.10
CA PRO A 448 -16.44 13.36 -6.35
C PRO A 448 -17.93 13.18 -6.65
N GLY A 449 -18.55 14.23 -7.20
CA GLY A 449 -19.90 14.22 -7.74
C GLY A 449 -21.01 14.40 -6.70
N SER A 450 -22.23 14.50 -7.22
CA SER A 450 -23.43 14.77 -6.41
C SER A 450 -24.14 13.47 -6.01
N TRP A 451 -24.57 13.40 -4.75
CA TRP A 451 -25.12 12.19 -4.12
C TRP A 451 -26.54 12.42 -3.65
N GLN A 452 -27.51 11.65 -4.16
CA GLN A 452 -28.85 11.64 -3.60
C GLN A 452 -28.89 10.77 -2.35
N LEU A 453 -29.39 11.36 -1.26
CA LEU A 453 -29.57 10.70 0.03
C LEU A 453 -31.05 10.45 0.30
N LEU A 454 -31.33 9.35 1.00
CA LEU A 454 -32.68 8.99 1.39
C LEU A 454 -32.73 8.55 2.85
N ALA A 455 -33.79 8.91 3.56
CA ALA A 455 -34.05 8.45 4.92
C ALA A 455 -34.93 7.18 4.90
N VAL A 456 -34.55 6.13 5.63
CA VAL A 456 -35.37 4.93 5.81
C VAL A 456 -36.59 5.26 6.68
N CYS A 457 -37.78 4.87 6.23
CA CYS A 457 -39.00 5.02 7.01
C CYS A 457 -39.19 3.80 7.93
N ARG A 458 -38.78 3.93 9.21
CA ARG A 458 -38.81 2.87 10.24
C ARG A 458 -40.19 2.25 10.56
N HIS A 459 -41.28 2.78 10.00
CA HIS A 459 -42.66 2.33 10.23
C HIS A 459 -43.30 1.66 8.99
N GLY A 460 -42.46 1.22 8.03
CA GLY A 460 -42.92 0.52 6.82
C GLY A 460 -43.47 1.45 5.73
N ALA A 461 -43.79 0.87 4.57
CA ALA A 461 -44.31 1.61 3.42
C ALA A 461 -45.66 2.28 3.74
N ARG A 462 -45.81 3.55 3.33
CA ARG A 462 -47.12 4.19 3.32
C ARG A 462 -48.04 3.36 2.41
N PRO A 463 -49.32 3.12 2.77
CA PRO A 463 -50.23 2.26 1.99
C PRO A 463 -50.35 2.63 0.51
N ASP A 464 -50.05 3.89 0.15
CA ASP A 464 -50.14 4.44 -1.20
C ASP A 464 -48.78 4.56 -1.93
N SER A 465 -47.69 4.00 -1.40
CA SER A 465 -46.37 4.09 -2.06
C SER A 465 -46.20 3.02 -3.16
N ALA A 466 -45.45 3.34 -4.22
CA ALA A 466 -45.20 2.42 -5.32
C ALA A 466 -44.50 1.12 -4.85
N GLU A 467 -43.69 1.22 -3.79
CA GLU A 467 -42.99 0.12 -3.14
C GLU A 467 -43.95 -0.83 -2.41
N ALA A 468 -45.01 -0.32 -1.77
CA ALA A 468 -46.05 -1.14 -1.13
C ALA A 468 -46.83 -1.97 -2.15
N GLN A 469 -47.09 -1.42 -3.35
CA GLN A 469 -47.78 -2.12 -4.44
C GLN A 469 -46.90 -3.23 -5.05
N LEU A 470 -45.59 -3.00 -5.19
CA LEU A 470 -44.65 -4.01 -5.68
C LEU A 470 -44.47 -5.17 -4.68
N ALA A 471 -44.35 -4.88 -3.38
CA ALA A 471 -44.19 -5.91 -2.34
C ALA A 471 -45.48 -6.73 -2.10
N SER A 472 -46.65 -6.18 -2.39
CA SER A 472 -47.95 -6.86 -2.23
C SER A 472 -48.41 -7.66 -3.47
N THR A 473 -47.65 -7.60 -4.57
CA THR A 473 -47.97 -8.37 -5.78
C THR A 473 -47.59 -9.84 -5.56
N PRO A 474 -48.56 -10.80 -5.56
CA PRO A 474 -48.26 -12.20 -5.35
C PRO A 474 -47.35 -12.74 -6.45
N THR A 475 -46.24 -13.37 -6.09
CA THR A 475 -45.41 -14.12 -7.04
C THR A 475 -46.26 -15.23 -7.67
N PRO A 476 -46.37 -15.32 -9.02
CA PRO A 476 -47.12 -16.40 -9.66
C PRO A 476 -46.55 -17.75 -9.20
N GLY A 477 -47.40 -18.59 -8.60
CA GLY A 477 -46.97 -19.90 -8.11
C GLY A 477 -46.45 -20.80 -9.26
N PRO A 478 -45.66 -21.85 -8.96
CA PRO A 478 -45.03 -22.73 -9.96
C PRO A 478 -45.99 -23.52 -10.86
N GLY A 479 -47.31 -23.32 -10.71
CA GLY A 479 -48.34 -24.07 -11.41
C GLY A 479 -48.71 -23.55 -12.79
N VAL A 480 -48.34 -22.32 -13.14
CA VAL A 480 -48.95 -21.62 -14.30
C VAL A 480 -48.10 -21.69 -15.58
N THR A 481 -46.81 -22.05 -15.51
CA THR A 481 -45.90 -21.95 -16.67
C THR A 481 -45.13 -23.23 -17.06
N MET A 482 -45.25 -24.35 -16.34
CA MET A 482 -44.53 -25.59 -16.72
C MET A 482 -45.31 -26.44 -17.72
N HIS A 483 -44.67 -26.81 -18.83
CA HIS A 483 -45.20 -27.82 -19.75
C HIS A 483 -45.24 -29.20 -19.05
N ARG A 484 -46.13 -30.09 -19.50
CA ARG A 484 -46.33 -31.43 -18.88
C ARG A 484 -45.03 -32.25 -18.80
N THR A 485 -44.13 -32.06 -19.76
CA THR A 485 -42.79 -32.66 -19.81
C THR A 485 -41.89 -32.18 -18.68
N ASP A 486 -41.94 -30.89 -18.35
CA ASP A 486 -41.10 -30.30 -17.30
C ASP A 486 -41.54 -30.79 -15.91
N ARG A 487 -42.86 -31.00 -15.73
CA ARG A 487 -43.39 -31.61 -14.50
C ARG A 487 -42.89 -33.04 -14.30
N ALA A 488 -42.85 -33.85 -15.37
CA ALA A 488 -42.34 -35.21 -15.28
C ALA A 488 -40.85 -35.24 -14.92
N VAL A 489 -40.06 -34.34 -15.51
CA VAL A 489 -38.62 -34.19 -15.21
C VAL A 489 -38.39 -33.71 -13.78
N ALA A 490 -39.17 -32.74 -13.28
CA ALA A 490 -39.04 -32.24 -11.91
C ALA A 490 -39.42 -33.29 -10.84
N VAL A 491 -40.44 -34.12 -11.12
CA VAL A 491 -40.82 -35.24 -10.25
C VAL A 491 -39.75 -36.33 -10.26
N LEU A 492 -39.18 -36.67 -11.42
CA LEU A 492 -38.06 -37.60 -11.53
C LEU A 492 -36.81 -37.08 -10.81
N ALA A 493 -36.52 -35.79 -10.89
CA ALA A 493 -35.39 -35.16 -10.21
C ALA A 493 -35.51 -35.21 -8.69
N ARG A 494 -36.74 -35.12 -8.15
CA ARG A 494 -36.98 -35.21 -6.70
C ARG A 494 -36.96 -36.63 -6.16
N HIS A 495 -37.48 -37.61 -6.90
CA HIS A 495 -37.70 -38.95 -6.37
C HIS A 495 -36.73 -40.02 -6.89
N ALA A 496 -36.03 -39.76 -8.00
CA ALA A 496 -35.07 -40.71 -8.57
C ALA A 496 -33.91 -40.01 -9.33
N PRO A 497 -33.11 -39.18 -8.64
CA PRO A 497 -32.03 -38.39 -9.28
C PRO A 497 -30.93 -39.25 -9.94
N TRP A 498 -30.84 -40.55 -9.61
CA TRP A 498 -29.89 -41.49 -10.24
C TRP A 498 -30.27 -41.85 -11.69
N MET A 499 -31.56 -41.83 -12.05
CA MET A 499 -32.00 -42.11 -13.43
C MET A 499 -31.57 -41.00 -14.40
N LEU A 500 -31.64 -39.73 -13.98
CA LEU A 500 -31.17 -38.58 -14.77
C LEU A 500 -29.64 -38.62 -14.99
N ARG A 501 -28.88 -39.08 -13.99
CA ARG A 501 -27.43 -39.28 -14.12
C ARG A 501 -27.07 -40.46 -15.03
N GLY A 502 -27.92 -41.49 -15.09
CA GLY A 502 -27.78 -42.61 -16.02
C GLY A 502 -28.02 -42.21 -17.48
N MET A 503 -29.08 -41.42 -17.74
CA MET A 503 -29.38 -40.92 -19.09
C MET A 503 -28.30 -39.98 -19.63
N ALA A 504 -27.70 -39.14 -18.78
CA ALA A 504 -26.61 -38.25 -19.17
C ALA A 504 -25.29 -38.99 -19.50
N ARG A 505 -25.10 -40.22 -19.01
CA ARG A 505 -23.94 -41.06 -19.33
C ARG A 505 -24.10 -41.85 -20.63
N LEU A 506 -25.33 -42.10 -21.08
CA LEU A 506 -25.63 -42.77 -22.35
C LEU A 506 -25.67 -41.80 -23.55
N ALA A 507 -25.66 -40.49 -23.28
CA ALA A 507 -25.64 -39.44 -24.30
C ALA A 507 -24.23 -38.88 -24.58
N ARG A 508 -23.16 -39.57 -24.15
CA ARG A 508 -21.76 -39.27 -24.50
C ARG A 508 -21.16 -40.36 -25.37
#